data_AF-A0A3A8YHD5-F1
#
_entry.id   AF-A0A3A8YHD5-F1
#
_cell.length_a   1.000
_cell.length_b   1.000
_cell.length_c   1.000
_cell.angle_alpha   90.00
_cell.angle_beta   90.00
_cell.angle_gamma   90.00
#
_symmetry.space_group_name_H-M   'P 1'
#
loop_
_entity.id
_entity.type
_entity.pdbx_description
1 polymer ?
#
loop_
_entity_poly.entity_id
_entity_poly.type
_entity_poly.pdbx_seq_one_letter_code
_entity_poly.pdbx_strand_id
1 'polypeptide(L)'
;MTNFTKTKLTDAGISFLSREGVTINFTRIETGCGLYIPDENIGRMESLKAKVQDIEINDITRESDSVVAIEFNVSNKNLKEPYLFTEIGIYADDPDKGEVLYGVCFSTQEEAEKVRAFNGYFASVLRIALRLHVSPDSVVICQSLGESVIVIDNALSETSKHAVENRVITKEFKKYAKGEGLEFSVVNGILNVTYDDGEEES
;
A
#
# COMPACT_ATOMS: atom_id res chain seq x y z
N MET A 1 8.61 5.69 3.68
CA MET A 1 8.62 4.81 2.51
C MET A 1 9.36 3.54 2.87
N THR A 2 8.73 2.37 2.69
CA THR A 2 9.40 1.07 2.91
C THR A 2 10.74 1.04 2.19
N ASN A 3 11.79 0.65 2.90
CA ASN A 3 13.09 0.44 2.29
C ASN A 3 13.16 -1.00 1.73
N PHE A 4 12.99 -1.16 0.43
CA PHE A 4 13.16 -2.45 -0.25
C PHE A 4 14.65 -2.75 -0.44
N THR A 5 15.34 -3.01 0.67
CA THR A 5 16.80 -3.20 0.74
C THR A 5 17.27 -4.38 -0.10
N LYS A 6 16.40 -5.35 -0.40
CA LYS A 6 16.71 -6.47 -1.30
C LYS A 6 15.58 -6.77 -2.26
N THR A 7 15.93 -6.73 -3.53
CA THR A 7 15.01 -6.93 -4.63
C THR A 7 15.70 -7.83 -5.66
N LYS A 8 15.05 -8.94 -6.06
CA LYS A 8 15.61 -9.92 -7.00
C LYS A 8 14.55 -10.48 -7.92
N LEU A 9 14.99 -10.98 -9.07
CA LEU A 9 14.19 -11.86 -9.91
C LEU A 9 14.07 -13.25 -9.28
N THR A 10 12.95 -13.91 -9.58
CA THR A 10 12.77 -15.32 -9.27
C THR A 10 13.53 -16.19 -10.29
N ASP A 11 13.68 -17.48 -10.00
CA ASP A 11 14.24 -18.47 -10.91
C ASP A 11 13.42 -18.51 -12.23
N ALA A 12 12.11 -18.27 -12.15
CA ALA A 12 11.25 -18.13 -13.32
C ALA A 12 11.59 -16.87 -14.12
N GLY A 13 11.74 -15.71 -13.47
CA GLY A 13 12.12 -14.46 -14.13
C GLY A 13 13.51 -14.51 -14.76
N ILE A 14 14.49 -15.12 -14.08
CA ILE A 14 15.84 -15.34 -14.62
C ILE A 14 15.80 -16.26 -15.84
N SER A 15 15.08 -17.38 -15.75
CA SER A 15 14.91 -18.29 -16.89
C SER A 15 14.29 -17.59 -18.09
N PHE A 16 13.38 -16.65 -17.86
CA PHE A 16 12.74 -15.89 -18.92
C PHE A 16 13.69 -14.91 -19.60
N LEU A 17 14.48 -14.15 -18.83
CA LEU A 17 15.48 -13.22 -19.35
C LEU A 17 16.56 -13.88 -20.21
N SER A 18 16.87 -15.15 -19.93
CA SER A 18 17.87 -15.89 -20.69
C SER A 18 17.43 -16.29 -22.11
N ARG A 19 16.16 -16.11 -22.47
CA ARG A 19 15.62 -16.46 -23.79
C ARG A 19 15.78 -15.29 -24.77
N GLU A 20 16.52 -15.49 -25.87
CA GLU A 20 16.67 -14.46 -26.90
C GLU A 20 15.34 -14.17 -27.62
N GLY A 21 15.09 -12.89 -27.92
CA GLY A 21 13.95 -12.44 -28.72
C GLY A 21 12.59 -12.45 -28.01
N VAL A 22 12.55 -12.73 -26.70
CA VAL A 22 11.30 -12.75 -25.94
C VAL A 22 10.98 -11.36 -25.40
N THR A 23 9.75 -10.90 -25.64
CA THR A 23 9.21 -9.67 -25.03
C THR A 23 8.51 -10.04 -23.73
N ILE A 24 8.81 -9.32 -22.65
CA ILE A 24 8.17 -9.53 -21.34
C ILE A 24 6.82 -8.82 -21.34
N ASN A 25 5.76 -9.59 -21.13
CA ASN A 25 4.42 -9.06 -20.93
C ASN A 25 4.09 -9.10 -19.43
N PHE A 26 4.24 -7.96 -18.75
CA PHE A 26 3.85 -7.84 -17.36
C PHE A 26 2.33 -7.81 -17.24
N THR A 27 1.79 -8.61 -16.33
CA THR A 27 0.34 -8.84 -16.23
C THR A 27 -0.29 -8.07 -15.07
N ARG A 28 0.34 -8.11 -13.90
CA ARG A 28 -0.15 -7.47 -12.68
C ARG A 28 0.93 -7.34 -11.61
N ILE A 29 0.62 -6.55 -10.59
CA ILE A 29 1.42 -6.39 -9.39
C ILE A 29 0.63 -6.91 -8.19
N GLU A 30 1.32 -7.50 -7.22
CA GLU A 30 0.77 -7.78 -5.90
C GLU A 30 1.56 -7.03 -4.82
N THR A 31 0.89 -6.68 -3.73
CA THR A 31 1.55 -6.21 -2.51
C THR A 31 1.11 -7.01 -1.30
N GLY A 32 1.97 -7.11 -0.30
CA GLY A 32 1.72 -7.96 0.85
C GLY A 32 2.46 -7.57 2.12
N CYS A 33 2.31 -8.43 3.13
CA CYS A 33 2.85 -8.28 4.48
C CYS A 33 3.69 -9.49 4.93
N GLY A 34 4.30 -10.21 3.99
CA GLY A 34 5.21 -11.31 4.26
C GLY A 34 6.32 -10.99 5.26
N LEU A 35 6.70 -11.98 6.05
CA LEU A 35 7.81 -11.89 7.01
C LEU A 35 9.11 -12.30 6.31
N TYR A 36 10.08 -11.39 6.23
CA TYR A 36 11.38 -11.63 5.60
C TYR A 36 12.53 -11.43 6.57
N ILE A 37 13.59 -12.22 6.37
CA ILE A 37 14.90 -11.97 6.98
C ILE A 37 15.83 -11.31 5.96
N PRO A 38 16.84 -10.53 6.39
CA PRO A 38 17.69 -9.77 5.48
C PRO A 38 18.26 -10.59 4.32
N ASP A 39 18.79 -11.80 4.52
CA ASP A 39 19.44 -12.60 3.46
C ASP A 39 18.60 -13.75 2.92
N GLU A 40 17.28 -13.58 2.94
CA GLU A 40 16.39 -14.64 2.50
C GLU A 40 16.54 -14.97 1.01
N ASN A 41 16.50 -16.28 0.69
CA ASN A 41 16.47 -16.74 -0.67
C ASN A 41 15.05 -16.67 -1.24
N ILE A 42 14.79 -15.61 -2.01
CA ILE A 42 13.51 -15.36 -2.68
C ILE A 42 13.46 -15.89 -4.13
N GLY A 43 14.53 -16.51 -4.63
CA GLY A 43 14.62 -16.97 -6.03
C GLY A 43 13.55 -18.01 -6.38
N ARG A 44 13.24 -18.91 -5.45
CA ARG A 44 12.29 -20.02 -5.69
C ARG A 44 10.83 -19.67 -5.43
N MET A 45 10.52 -18.39 -5.20
CA MET A 45 9.15 -17.99 -4.91
C MET A 45 8.28 -18.09 -6.15
N GLU A 46 7.10 -18.68 -6.00
CA GLU A 46 6.06 -18.73 -7.03
C GLU A 46 4.89 -17.79 -6.69
N SER A 47 4.79 -17.37 -5.43
CA SER A 47 3.82 -16.39 -4.93
C SER A 47 4.44 -15.57 -3.80
N LEU A 48 3.84 -14.41 -3.49
CA LEU A 48 4.16 -13.68 -2.27
C LEU A 48 3.87 -14.53 -1.01
N LYS A 49 4.56 -14.22 0.09
CA LYS A 49 4.38 -14.96 1.35
C LYS A 49 3.03 -14.68 1.99
N ALA A 50 2.56 -13.43 1.93
CA ALA A 50 1.29 -13.02 2.48
C ALA A 50 0.72 -11.86 1.65
N LYS A 51 0.11 -12.20 0.50
CA LYS A 51 -0.60 -11.25 -0.35
C LYS A 51 -1.70 -10.51 0.42
N VAL A 52 -1.78 -9.20 0.21
CA VAL A 52 -2.86 -8.34 0.74
C VAL A 52 -3.64 -7.65 -0.38
N GLN A 53 -2.98 -7.14 -1.43
CA GLN A 53 -3.65 -6.42 -2.51
C GLN A 53 -3.18 -6.89 -3.89
N ASP A 54 -4.13 -7.00 -4.82
CA ASP A 54 -3.89 -7.04 -6.26
C ASP A 54 -3.88 -5.59 -6.78
N ILE A 55 -2.87 -5.25 -7.58
CA ILE A 55 -2.61 -3.91 -8.07
C ILE A 55 -2.52 -3.93 -9.60
N GLU A 56 -3.29 -3.06 -10.23
CA GLU A 56 -3.21 -2.84 -11.67
C GLU A 56 -1.96 -2.02 -12.02
N ILE A 57 -1.31 -2.39 -13.12
CA ILE A 57 -0.20 -1.63 -13.68
C ILE A 57 -0.79 -0.38 -14.34
N ASN A 58 -0.23 0.79 -14.03
CA ASN A 58 -0.66 2.05 -14.62
C ASN A 58 0.10 2.40 -15.89
N ASP A 59 1.41 2.12 -15.93
CA ASP A 59 2.23 2.33 -17.11
C ASP A 59 3.42 1.38 -17.17
N ILE A 60 3.89 1.08 -18.38
CA ILE A 60 5.13 0.34 -18.64
C ILE A 60 5.93 1.11 -19.68
N THR A 61 7.06 1.69 -19.26
CA THR A 61 7.92 2.49 -20.11
C THR A 61 9.29 1.85 -20.26
N ARG A 62 9.76 1.66 -21.49
CA ARG A 62 11.15 1.26 -21.77
C ARG A 62 12.05 2.50 -21.71
N GLU A 63 12.76 2.67 -20.61
CA GLU A 63 13.66 3.81 -20.42
C GLU A 63 14.98 3.65 -21.21
N SER A 64 15.44 2.41 -21.42
CA SER A 64 16.61 2.08 -22.25
C SER A 64 16.56 0.64 -22.73
N ASP A 65 17.59 0.19 -23.45
CA ASP A 65 17.66 -1.20 -23.93
C ASP A 65 17.68 -2.25 -22.82
N SER A 66 18.14 -1.87 -21.63
CA SER A 66 18.27 -2.75 -20.46
C SER A 66 17.44 -2.28 -19.27
N VAL A 67 16.58 -1.28 -19.41
CA VAL A 67 15.77 -0.78 -18.28
C VAL A 67 14.30 -0.62 -18.70
N VAL A 68 13.43 -1.28 -17.94
CA VAL A 68 11.98 -1.11 -18.02
C VAL A 68 11.47 -0.54 -16.71
N ALA A 69 10.74 0.57 -16.79
CA ALA A 69 10.01 1.15 -15.69
C ALA A 69 8.56 0.63 -15.68
N ILE A 70 8.08 0.18 -14.53
CA ILE A 70 6.68 -0.19 -14.29
C ILE A 70 6.13 0.75 -13.22
N GLU A 71 5.08 1.50 -13.56
CA GLU A 71 4.42 2.40 -12.63
C GLU A 71 3.10 1.81 -12.14
N PHE A 72 2.84 1.91 -10.85
CA PHE A 72 1.56 1.49 -10.25
C PHE A 72 1.22 2.27 -8.96
N ASN A 73 -0.03 2.12 -8.55
CA ASN A 73 -0.62 2.84 -7.43
C ASN A 73 -1.08 1.88 -6.33
N VAL A 74 -0.51 2.02 -5.13
CA VAL A 74 -0.99 1.33 -3.93
C VAL A 74 -1.99 2.24 -3.20
N SER A 75 -3.28 1.93 -3.35
CA SER A 75 -4.37 2.68 -2.73
C SER A 75 -4.91 1.97 -1.49
N ASN A 76 -5.14 2.73 -0.42
CA ASN A 76 -5.84 2.18 0.74
C ASN A 76 -7.36 2.21 0.61
N LYS A 77 -7.96 2.80 -0.44
CA LYS A 77 -9.42 3.06 -0.55
C LYS A 77 -10.29 1.83 -0.26
N ASN A 78 -9.84 0.64 -0.67
CA ASN A 78 -10.54 -0.63 -0.49
C ASN A 78 -9.94 -1.51 0.62
N LEU A 79 -8.95 -1.01 1.35
CA LEU A 79 -8.22 -1.74 2.38
C LEU A 79 -8.98 -1.72 3.70
N LYS A 80 -9.40 -2.91 4.17
CA LYS A 80 -10.19 -3.07 5.40
C LYS A 80 -9.34 -3.11 6.67
N GLU A 81 -8.17 -3.74 6.59
CA GLU A 81 -7.26 -3.91 7.72
C GLU A 81 -5.89 -3.31 7.37
N PRO A 82 -5.23 -2.61 8.31
CA PRO A 82 -3.91 -2.07 8.06
C PRO A 82 -2.88 -3.20 7.95
N TYR A 83 -1.82 -3.00 7.17
CA TYR A 83 -0.72 -3.96 7.06
C TYR A 83 0.63 -3.25 6.97
N LEU A 84 1.70 -3.97 7.34
CA LEU A 84 3.07 -3.55 7.04
C LEU A 84 3.37 -3.91 5.60
N PHE A 85 3.71 -2.92 4.78
CA PHE A 85 4.02 -3.12 3.38
C PHE A 85 5.46 -3.59 3.25
N THR A 86 5.63 -4.91 3.17
CA THR A 86 6.94 -5.57 3.21
C THR A 86 7.31 -6.24 1.90
N GLU A 87 6.36 -6.47 0.98
CA GLU A 87 6.63 -7.18 -0.27
C GLU A 87 5.84 -6.62 -1.46
N ILE A 88 6.49 -6.65 -2.62
CA ILE A 88 5.91 -6.39 -3.94
C ILE A 88 6.23 -7.57 -4.84
N GLY A 89 5.23 -8.14 -5.49
CA GLY A 89 5.37 -9.20 -6.48
C GLY A 89 5.07 -8.65 -7.88
N ILE A 90 5.95 -8.94 -8.83
CA ILE A 90 5.80 -8.56 -10.24
C ILE A 90 5.47 -9.82 -11.01
N TYR A 91 4.34 -9.86 -11.72
CA TYR A 91 3.92 -11.01 -12.50
C TYR A 91 4.06 -10.73 -14.00
N ALA A 92 4.38 -11.78 -14.76
CA ALA A 92 4.49 -11.73 -16.21
C ALA A 92 4.04 -13.05 -16.83
N ASP A 93 3.59 -12.99 -18.08
CA ASP A 93 3.24 -14.18 -18.85
C ASP A 93 4.49 -14.87 -19.41
N ASP A 94 4.71 -16.11 -19.00
CA ASP A 94 5.64 -17.04 -19.67
C ASP A 94 4.87 -17.83 -20.74
N PRO A 95 5.26 -17.81 -22.03
CA PRO A 95 4.61 -18.56 -23.10
C PRO A 95 4.48 -20.07 -22.84
N ASP A 96 5.37 -20.63 -22.03
CA ASP A 96 5.41 -22.07 -21.75
C ASP A 96 4.67 -22.43 -20.45
N LYS A 97 4.58 -21.51 -19.49
CA LYS A 97 4.08 -21.78 -18.12
C LYS A 97 2.81 -21.00 -17.75
N GLY A 98 2.41 -20.02 -18.55
CA GLY A 98 1.40 -19.02 -18.18
C GLY A 98 1.98 -17.96 -17.26
N GLU A 99 1.11 -17.27 -16.51
CA GLU A 99 1.52 -16.22 -15.58
C GLU A 99 2.43 -16.77 -14.46
N VAL A 100 3.59 -16.14 -14.27
CA VAL A 100 4.57 -16.48 -13.23
C VAL A 100 4.95 -15.26 -12.40
N LEU A 101 5.31 -15.49 -11.14
CA LEU A 101 5.98 -14.47 -10.33
C LEU A 101 7.38 -14.23 -10.89
N TYR A 102 7.57 -13.09 -11.55
CA TYR A 102 8.77 -12.72 -12.28
C TYR A 102 9.84 -12.12 -11.36
N GLY A 103 9.43 -11.29 -10.40
CA GLY A 103 10.36 -10.64 -9.46
C GLY A 103 9.69 -10.25 -8.15
N VAL A 104 10.52 -10.14 -7.11
CA VAL A 104 10.07 -9.78 -5.76
C VAL A 104 10.95 -8.67 -5.19
N CYS A 105 10.31 -7.61 -4.72
CA CYS A 105 10.90 -6.62 -3.82
C CYS A 105 10.48 -6.98 -2.41
N PHE A 106 11.42 -7.05 -1.46
CA PHE A 106 11.07 -7.23 -0.06
C PHE A 106 11.83 -6.32 0.89
N SER A 107 11.26 -6.17 2.08
CA SER A 107 11.80 -5.41 3.20
C SER A 107 11.56 -6.20 4.50
N THR A 108 12.38 -5.96 5.51
CA THR A 108 12.11 -6.47 6.86
C THR A 108 11.01 -5.64 7.52
N GLN A 109 10.36 -6.17 8.54
CA GLN A 109 9.30 -5.43 9.24
C GLN A 109 9.80 -4.13 9.90
N GLU A 110 11.07 -4.08 10.30
CA GLU A 110 11.69 -2.90 10.93
C GLU A 110 11.87 -1.74 9.95
N GLU A 111 12.01 -2.05 8.66
CA GLU A 111 12.20 -1.08 7.58
C GLU A 111 10.91 -0.80 6.79
N ALA A 112 9.80 -1.44 7.17
CA ALA A 112 8.53 -1.38 6.45
C ALA A 112 7.62 -0.25 6.94
N GLU A 113 6.94 0.38 5.99
CA GLU A 113 5.90 1.35 6.25
C GLU A 113 4.55 0.66 6.49
N LYS A 114 3.75 1.23 7.39
CA LYS A 114 2.39 0.77 7.64
C LYS A 114 1.39 1.44 6.71
N VAL A 115 0.76 0.66 5.82
CA VAL A 115 -0.41 1.11 5.05
C VAL A 115 -1.63 1.02 5.95
N ARG A 116 -2.33 2.14 6.12
CA ARG A 116 -3.51 2.23 6.99
C ARG A 116 -4.75 1.81 6.25
N ALA A 117 -5.64 1.07 6.91
CA ALA A 117 -6.99 0.82 6.40
C ALA A 117 -7.72 2.12 6.06
N PHE A 118 -8.60 2.06 5.06
CA PHE A 118 -9.50 3.16 4.76
C PHE A 118 -10.45 3.37 5.93
N ASN A 119 -10.46 4.59 6.47
CA ASN A 119 -11.30 4.92 7.62
C ASN A 119 -12.67 5.50 7.25
N GLY A 120 -13.01 5.52 5.96
CA GLY A 120 -14.22 6.16 5.43
C GLY A 120 -14.01 7.60 4.97
N TYR A 121 -12.86 8.22 5.25
CA TYR A 121 -12.62 9.65 5.05
C TYR A 121 -11.40 9.96 4.22
N PHE A 122 -10.27 9.30 4.52
CA PHE A 122 -8.98 9.60 3.90
C PHE A 122 -8.53 8.42 3.05
N ALA A 123 -8.65 8.58 1.73
CA ALA A 123 -8.00 7.70 0.78
C ALA A 123 -6.60 8.25 0.47
N SER A 124 -5.60 7.40 0.60
CA SER A 124 -4.21 7.70 0.24
C SER A 124 -3.77 6.76 -0.87
N VAL A 125 -3.07 7.30 -1.86
CA VAL A 125 -2.48 6.54 -2.97
C VAL A 125 -0.97 6.74 -2.98
N LEU A 126 -0.20 5.68 -2.75
CA LEU A 126 1.24 5.68 -2.94
C LEU A 126 1.56 5.33 -4.40
N ARG A 127 2.24 6.25 -5.11
CA ARG A 127 2.72 6.02 -6.47
C ARG A 127 4.11 5.43 -6.46
N ILE A 128 4.30 4.29 -7.12
CA ILE A 128 5.57 3.56 -7.13
C ILE A 128 6.00 3.33 -8.58
N ALA A 129 7.29 3.55 -8.85
CA ALA A 129 7.92 3.10 -10.08
C ALA A 129 8.97 2.02 -9.76
N LEU A 130 8.90 0.89 -10.44
CA LEU A 130 9.92 -0.14 -10.37
C LEU A 130 10.76 -0.10 -11.63
N ARG A 131 12.08 0.03 -11.48
CA ARG A 131 13.02 -0.09 -12.58
C ARG A 131 13.60 -1.48 -12.59
N LEU A 132 13.25 -2.26 -13.59
CA LEU A 132 13.82 -3.57 -13.84
C LEU A 132 15.03 -3.42 -14.75
N HIS A 133 16.20 -3.79 -14.24
CA HIS A 133 17.39 -3.89 -15.07
C HIS A 133 17.42 -5.27 -15.76
N VAL A 134 17.12 -5.25 -17.04
CA VAL A 134 17.24 -6.35 -18.00
C VAL A 134 18.72 -6.44 -18.41
N SER A 135 19.58 -6.85 -17.48
CA SER A 135 21.00 -7.18 -17.71
C SER A 135 21.33 -8.52 -17.04
N PRO A 136 22.51 -9.13 -17.30
CA PRO A 136 22.89 -10.41 -16.69
C PRO A 136 22.79 -10.42 -15.16
N ASP A 137 22.92 -9.25 -14.52
CA ASP A 137 22.93 -9.11 -13.07
C ASP A 137 21.53 -9.20 -12.43
N SER A 138 20.46 -9.24 -13.23
CA SER A 138 19.09 -9.59 -12.79
C SER A 138 18.59 -8.78 -11.57
N VAL A 139 18.87 -7.47 -11.56
CA VAL A 139 18.51 -6.59 -10.44
C VAL A 139 17.21 -5.85 -10.75
N VAL A 140 16.29 -5.86 -9.81
CA VAL A 140 15.13 -4.97 -9.82
C VAL A 140 15.38 -3.88 -8.79
N ILE A 141 15.18 -2.62 -9.16
CA ILE A 141 15.35 -1.47 -8.27
C ILE A 141 13.98 -0.85 -8.04
N CYS A 142 13.55 -0.82 -6.77
CA CYS A 142 12.33 -0.15 -6.39
C CYS A 142 12.61 1.32 -6.08
N GLN A 143 12.08 2.25 -6.89
CA GLN A 143 12.12 3.67 -6.61
C GLN A 143 10.70 4.21 -6.52
N SER A 144 10.21 4.49 -5.32
CA SER A 144 8.98 5.27 -5.26
C SER A 144 9.27 6.74 -5.59
N LEU A 145 8.42 7.28 -6.47
CA LEU A 145 8.55 8.61 -7.06
C LEU A 145 7.86 9.70 -6.23
N GLY A 146 7.40 9.35 -5.02
CA GLY A 146 6.92 10.31 -4.04
C GLY A 146 5.40 10.49 -4.01
N GLU A 147 4.93 10.48 -2.77
CA GLU A 147 3.73 11.09 -2.18
C GLU A 147 2.32 10.57 -2.50
N SER A 148 1.59 10.50 -1.38
CA SER A 148 0.18 10.25 -1.20
C SER A 148 -0.68 11.34 -1.84
N VAL A 149 -1.47 11.00 -2.85
CA VAL A 149 -2.66 11.81 -3.14
C VAL A 149 -3.69 11.49 -2.05
N ILE A 150 -3.96 12.47 -1.17
CA ILE A 150 -5.17 12.42 -0.33
C ILE A 150 -6.33 12.76 -1.26
N VAL A 151 -7.02 11.73 -1.77
CA VAL A 151 -8.31 11.96 -2.43
C VAL A 151 -9.33 12.07 -1.32
N ILE A 152 -9.66 13.30 -0.93
CA ILE A 152 -10.96 13.58 -0.33
C ILE A 152 -11.95 13.41 -1.47
N ASP A 153 -12.51 12.22 -1.59
CA ASP A 153 -13.69 12.02 -2.41
C ASP A 153 -14.83 12.77 -1.71
N ASN A 154 -14.96 14.07 -2.03
CA ASN A 154 -15.99 14.95 -1.50
C ASN A 154 -17.33 14.52 -2.09
N ALA A 155 -17.91 13.47 -1.54
CA ALA A 155 -19.36 13.28 -1.48
C ALA A 155 -19.84 13.12 -0.03
N LEU A 156 -19.04 13.56 0.95
CA LEU A 156 -19.52 13.77 2.31
C LEU A 156 -20.01 15.22 2.39
N SER A 157 -21.33 15.40 2.51
CA SER A 157 -21.95 16.70 2.79
C SER A 157 -21.28 17.38 3.99
N GLU A 158 -21.35 18.71 4.10
CA GLU A 158 -20.80 19.45 5.26
C GLU A 158 -21.29 18.89 6.60
N THR A 159 -22.52 18.38 6.65
CA THR A 159 -23.11 17.66 7.79
C THR A 159 -22.31 16.41 8.17
N SER A 160 -21.81 15.68 7.17
CA SER A 160 -21.05 14.47 7.38
C SER A 160 -19.62 14.77 7.84
N LYS A 161 -19.01 15.89 7.44
CA LYS A 161 -17.72 16.35 7.98
C LYS A 161 -17.83 16.69 9.46
N HIS A 162 -18.85 17.46 9.83
CA HIS A 162 -19.13 17.79 11.24
C HIS A 162 -19.41 16.53 12.07
N ALA A 163 -20.15 15.55 11.54
CA ALA A 163 -20.41 14.30 12.26
C ALA A 163 -19.13 13.51 12.57
N VAL A 164 -18.13 13.60 11.70
CA VAL A 164 -16.85 12.87 11.83
C VAL A 164 -15.92 13.57 12.80
N GLU A 165 -15.80 14.89 12.66
CA GLU A 165 -15.10 15.74 13.63
C GLU A 165 -15.70 15.53 15.01
N ASN A 166 -17.03 15.58 15.14
CA ASN A 166 -17.74 15.25 16.38
C ASN A 166 -17.36 13.86 16.88
N ARG A 167 -17.41 12.81 16.05
CA ARG A 167 -17.07 11.44 16.49
C ARG A 167 -15.62 11.29 16.97
N VAL A 168 -14.66 11.96 16.32
CA VAL A 168 -13.24 11.93 16.72
C VAL A 168 -13.04 12.68 18.03
N ILE A 169 -13.63 13.87 18.16
CA ILE A 169 -13.61 14.69 19.35
C ILE A 169 -14.24 13.93 20.53
N THR A 170 -15.47 13.43 20.39
CA THR A 170 -16.14 12.64 21.43
C THR A 170 -15.30 11.44 21.87
N LYS A 171 -14.62 10.74 20.94
CA LYS A 171 -13.73 9.63 21.29
C LYS A 171 -12.50 10.05 22.07
N GLU A 172 -11.87 11.18 21.73
CA GLU A 172 -10.71 11.69 22.48
C GLU A 172 -11.12 12.21 23.86
N PHE A 173 -12.19 12.99 23.96
CA PHE A 173 -12.65 13.53 25.24
C PHE A 173 -13.20 12.45 26.19
N LYS A 174 -13.83 11.38 25.67
CA LYS A 174 -14.23 10.22 26.48
C LYS A 174 -13.06 9.51 27.16
N LYS A 175 -11.81 9.67 26.70
CA LYS A 175 -10.63 9.13 27.41
C LYS A 175 -10.34 9.90 28.70
N TYR A 176 -10.75 11.15 28.77
CA TYR A 176 -10.48 12.06 29.90
C TYR A 176 -11.72 12.27 30.78
N ALA A 177 -12.91 11.91 30.30
CA ALA A 177 -14.15 11.88 31.08
C ALA A 177 -14.02 10.88 32.24
N LYS A 178 -14.17 11.35 33.48
CA LYS A 178 -14.00 10.56 34.70
C LYS A 178 -15.32 10.03 35.30
N GLY A 179 -16.42 10.08 34.56
CA GLY A 179 -17.73 9.56 34.98
C GLY A 179 -18.45 8.86 33.83
N GLU A 180 -19.23 7.81 34.15
CA GLU A 180 -20.28 7.32 33.26
C GLU A 180 -21.30 8.44 33.05
N GLY A 181 -21.90 8.56 31.86
CA GLY A 181 -22.99 9.51 31.64
C GLY A 181 -22.70 10.83 30.90
N LEU A 182 -21.42 11.11 30.61
CA LEU A 182 -21.06 12.33 29.86
C LEU A 182 -21.14 12.11 28.35
N GLU A 183 -21.95 12.94 27.67
CA GLU A 183 -21.96 13.05 26.22
C GLU A 183 -21.29 14.34 25.76
N PHE A 184 -20.55 14.26 24.65
CA PHE A 184 -19.83 15.39 24.08
C PHE A 184 -20.23 15.57 22.63
N SER A 185 -20.55 16.79 22.23
CA SER A 185 -20.84 17.16 20.84
C SER A 185 -20.18 18.50 20.48
N VAL A 186 -19.93 18.77 19.20
CA VAL A 186 -19.50 20.10 18.75
C VAL A 186 -20.53 20.65 17.77
N VAL A 187 -20.99 21.87 18.06
CA VAL A 187 -21.98 22.60 17.26
C VAL A 187 -21.39 23.96 16.92
N ASN A 188 -21.24 24.26 15.64
CA ASN A 188 -20.63 25.50 15.14
C ASN A 188 -19.25 25.82 15.74
N GLY A 189 -18.44 24.80 16.02
CA GLY A 189 -17.10 24.95 16.60
C GLY A 189 -17.07 25.13 18.12
N ILE A 190 -18.22 25.04 18.80
CA ILE A 190 -18.35 25.13 20.27
C ILE A 190 -18.57 23.72 20.84
N LEU A 191 -17.79 23.34 21.85
CA LEU A 191 -17.89 22.05 22.53
C LEU A 191 -19.05 22.09 23.52
N ASN A 192 -20.05 21.23 23.32
CA ASN A 192 -21.15 21.04 24.24
C ASN A 192 -20.95 19.74 25.03
N VAL A 193 -21.16 19.82 26.33
CA VAL A 193 -21.16 18.70 27.28
C VAL A 193 -22.59 18.50 27.76
N THR A 194 -23.10 17.28 27.64
CA THR A 194 -24.40 16.90 28.21
C THR A 194 -24.17 15.97 29.40
N TYR A 195 -24.77 16.33 30.53
CA TYR A 195 -24.72 15.58 31.79
C TYR A 195 -25.86 14.55 31.89
N ASP A 196 -25.77 13.61 32.83
CA ASP A 196 -26.76 12.53 33.04
C ASP A 196 -28.19 13.03 33.33
N ASP A 197 -28.31 14.22 33.92
CA ASP A 197 -29.58 14.89 34.21
C ASP A 197 -30.13 15.69 33.02
N GLY A 198 -29.41 15.69 31.89
CA GLY A 198 -29.75 16.40 30.68
C GLY A 198 -29.35 17.88 30.68
N GLU A 199 -28.61 18.36 31.68
CA GLU A 199 -28.02 19.70 31.63
C GLU A 199 -26.95 19.78 30.52
N GLU A 200 -26.86 20.93 29.84
CA GLU A 200 -25.90 21.19 28.77
C GLU A 200 -25.00 22.39 29.10
N GLU A 201 -23.70 22.26 28.85
CA GLU A 201 -22.69 23.32 29.03
C GLU A 201 -21.87 23.46 27.73
N SER A 202 -21.62 24.71 27.28
CA SER A 202 -20.97 25.06 26.00
C SER A 202 -19.64 25.79 26.16
#